data_AF-A0A7W8S6S6-F1
#
_entry.id   AF-A0A7W8S6S6-F1
#
_cell.length_a   1.000
_cell.length_b   1.000
_cell.length_c   1.000
_cell.angle_alpha   90.00
_cell.angle_beta   90.00
_cell.angle_gamma   90.00
#
_symmetry.space_group_name_H-M   'P 1'
#
loop_
_entity.id
_entity.type
_entity.pdbx_description
1 polymer ?
#
loop_
_entity_poly.entity_id
_entity_poly.type
_entity_poly.pdbx_seq_one_letter_code
_entity_poly.pdbx_strand_id
1 'polypeptide(L)'
;MSPAFIKGVGEHLPNARLTFDKFHVVAHASKALDTVRRQQQKADSELKGMGWTLLKDVNKLNLAQLTDLEALVRQYATKRTARA
;
A
#
# COMPACT_ATOMS: atom_id res chain seq x y z
N MET A 1 13.16 9.20 6.34
CA MET A 1 14.42 9.73 6.91
C MET A 1 14.89 8.83 8.03
N SER A 2 16.21 8.69 8.23
CA SER A 2 16.73 7.86 9.31
C SER A 2 16.51 8.53 10.68
N PRO A 3 16.28 7.75 11.76
CA PRO A 3 16.17 8.31 13.11
C PRO A 3 17.41 9.12 13.52
N ALA A 4 18.60 8.68 13.10
CA ALA A 4 19.85 9.39 13.38
C ALA A 4 19.91 10.78 12.72
N PHE A 5 19.42 10.91 11.47
CA PHE A 5 19.36 12.20 10.78
C PHE A 5 18.39 13.16 11.47
N ILE A 6 17.19 12.69 11.83
CA ILE A 6 16.19 13.49 12.54
C ILE A 6 16.75 13.99 13.87
N LYS A 7 17.43 13.10 14.62
CA LYS A 7 18.08 13.45 15.89
C LYS A 7 19.17 14.51 15.70
N GLY A 8 20.09 14.30 14.75
CA GLY A 8 21.19 15.25 14.51
C GLY A 8 20.71 16.63 14.06
N VAL A 9 19.65 16.70 13.24
CA VAL A 9 19.02 17.98 12.87
C VAL A 9 18.39 18.65 14.09
N GLY A 10 17.68 17.89 14.93
CA GLY A 10 17.09 18.44 16.16
C GLY A 10 18.12 18.98 17.16
N GLU A 11 19.29 18.36 17.25
CA GLU A 11 20.37 18.76 18.18
C GLU A 11 21.17 19.97 17.67
N HIS A 12 21.48 20.02 16.37
CA HIS A 12 22.42 21.02 15.82
C HIS A 12 21.76 22.15 15.02
N LEU A 13 20.50 22.00 14.62
CA LEU A 13 19.77 22.95 13.80
C LEU A 13 18.35 23.18 14.38
N PRO A 14 18.23 23.75 15.59
CA PRO A 14 16.96 23.82 16.33
C PRO A 14 15.87 24.63 15.60
N ASN A 15 16.26 25.54 14.71
CA ASN A 15 15.35 26.35 13.91
C ASN A 15 15.05 25.76 12.52
N ALA A 16 15.67 24.64 12.15
CA ALA A 16 15.43 24.01 10.85
C ALA A 16 14.09 23.28 10.84
N ARG A 17 13.33 23.47 9.75
CA ARG A 17 12.07 22.76 9.54
C ARG A 17 12.33 21.41 8.89
N LEU A 18 12.07 20.33 9.61
CA LEU A 18 12.07 18.99 9.03
C LEU A 18 10.92 18.88 8.02
N THR A 19 11.27 18.59 6.77
CA THR A 19 10.29 18.45 5.68
C THR A 19 10.36 17.03 5.15
N PHE A 20 9.23 16.34 5.15
CA PHE A 20 9.09 15.06 4.46
C PHE A 20 8.63 15.34 3.04
N ASP A 21 9.46 15.00 2.07
CA ASP A 21 9.05 15.10 0.68
C ASP A 21 7.97 14.07 0.36
N LYS A 22 7.13 14.42 -0.62
CA LYS A 22 6.01 13.59 -1.07
C LYS A 22 6.45 12.20 -1.54
N PHE A 23 7.63 12.09 -2.16
CA PHE A 23 8.09 10.82 -2.71
C PHE A 23 8.30 9.79 -1.61
N HIS A 24 9.01 10.14 -0.54
CA HIS A 24 9.24 9.19 0.57
C HIS A 24 7.96 8.85 1.31
N VAL A 25 7.03 9.80 1.48
CA VAL A 25 5.72 9.54 2.11
C VAL A 25 4.94 8.50 1.29
N VAL A 26 4.84 8.70 -0.02
CA VAL A 26 4.15 7.76 -0.91
C VAL A 26 4.86 6.41 -0.95
N ALA A 27 6.19 6.38 -1.01
CA ALA A 27 6.96 5.14 -1.00
C ALA A 27 6.74 4.32 0.29
N HIS A 28 6.69 4.99 1.45
CA HIS A 28 6.37 4.34 2.72
C HIS A 28 4.96 3.76 2.75
N ALA A 29 3.96 4.52 2.28
CA ALA A 29 2.59 4.05 2.19
C ALA A 29 2.45 2.85 1.24
N SER A 30 3.06 2.91 0.05
CA SER A 30 3.07 1.80 -0.91
C SER A 30 3.70 0.54 -0.32
N LYS A 31 4.83 0.66 0.40
CA LYS A 31 5.47 -0.49 1.06
C LYS A 31 4.59 -1.11 2.15
N ALA A 32 3.88 -0.29 2.93
CA ALA A 32 2.94 -0.77 3.93
C ALA A 32 1.78 -1.54 3.28
N LEU A 33 1.17 -0.98 2.23
CA LEU A 33 0.10 -1.64 1.46
C LEU A 33 0.56 -2.96 0.84
N ASP A 34 1.77 -3.01 0.27
CA ASP A 34 2.33 -4.23 -0.31
C ASP A 34 2.52 -5.33 0.74
N THR A 35 2.91 -4.95 1.96
CA THR A 35 3.06 -5.89 3.07
C THR A 35 1.71 -6.51 3.45
N VAL A 36 0.68 -5.68 3.59
CA VAL A 36 -0.69 -6.12 3.88
C VAL A 36 -1.22 -7.01 2.76
N ARG A 37 -1.02 -6.64 1.48
CA ARG A 37 -1.45 -7.45 0.33
C ARG A 37 -0.81 -8.83 0.33
N ARG A 38 0.50 -8.92 0.62
CA ARG A 38 1.22 -10.20 0.72
C ARG A 38 0.73 -11.05 1.87
N GLN A 39 0.40 -10.45 3.01
CA GLN A 39 -0.19 -11.17 4.16
C GLN A 39 -1.57 -11.72 3.81
N GLN A 40 -2.42 -10.90 3.18
CA GLN A 40 -3.76 -11.32 2.75
C GLN A 40 -3.70 -12.42 1.70
N GLN A 41 -2.81 -12.33 0.71
CA GLN A 41 -2.62 -13.38 -0.30
C GLN A 41 -2.17 -14.72 0.30
N LYS A 42 -1.43 -14.70 1.42
CA LYS A 42 -1.08 -15.94 2.14
C LYS A 42 -2.29 -16.54 2.86
N ALA A 43 -3.21 -15.71 3.33
CA ALA A 43 -4.41 -16.13 4.06
C ALA A 43 -5.55 -16.54 3.12
N ASP A 44 -5.69 -15.89 1.96
CA ASP A 44 -6.73 -16.15 0.97
C ASP A 44 -6.10 -16.47 -0.40
N SER A 45 -6.27 -17.72 -0.83
CA SER A 45 -5.78 -18.20 -2.12
C SER A 45 -6.49 -17.54 -3.31
N GLU A 46 -7.70 -17.00 -3.15
CA GLU A 46 -8.44 -16.29 -4.21
C GLU A 46 -7.73 -15.00 -4.64
N LEU A 47 -6.90 -14.41 -3.76
CA LEU A 47 -6.11 -13.22 -4.05
C LEU A 47 -4.81 -13.54 -4.83
N LYS A 48 -4.50 -14.81 -5.06
CA LYS A 48 -3.27 -15.21 -5.76
C LYS A 48 -3.33 -14.77 -7.23
N GLY A 49 -2.34 -14.00 -7.66
CA GLY A 49 -2.27 -13.47 -9.02
C GLY A 49 -3.00 -12.12 -9.22
N MET A 50 -3.79 -11.66 -8.24
CA MET A 50 -4.50 -10.37 -8.33
C MET A 50 -3.63 -9.13 -8.12
N GLY A 51 -2.33 -9.30 -7.83
CA GLY A 51 -1.43 -8.19 -7.48
C GLY A 51 -1.43 -7.04 -8.48
N TRP A 52 -1.36 -7.34 -9.78
CA TRP A 52 -1.41 -6.31 -10.84
C TRP A 52 -2.80 -5.74 -11.05
N THR A 53 -3.84 -6.55 -10.90
CA THR A 53 -5.23 -6.10 -11.02
C THR A 53 -5.57 -5.06 -9.95
N LEU A 54 -5.05 -5.22 -8.73
CA LEU A 54 -5.25 -4.27 -7.63
C LEU A 54 -4.35 -3.03 -7.69
N LEU A 55 -3.26 -3.06 -8.46
CA LEU A 55 -2.30 -1.96 -8.56
C LEU A 55 -2.58 -1.03 -9.75
N LYS A 56 -3.12 -1.56 -10.84
CA LYS A 56 -3.37 -0.81 -12.06
C LYS A 56 -4.54 0.17 -11.90
N ASP A 57 -4.49 1.24 -12.69
CA ASP A 57 -5.64 2.10 -12.95
C ASP A 57 -6.78 1.26 -13.56
N VAL A 58 -7.99 1.43 -13.04
CA VAL A 58 -9.19 0.72 -13.50
C VAL A 58 -9.41 0.90 -15.00
N ASN A 59 -9.13 2.09 -15.55
CA ASN A 59 -9.29 2.37 -16.98
C ASN A 59 -8.27 1.64 -17.86
N LYS A 60 -7.25 1.03 -17.27
CA LYS A 60 -6.18 0.28 -17.95
C LYS A 60 -6.28 -1.23 -17.71
N LEU A 61 -7.33 -1.70 -17.03
CA LEU A 61 -7.60 -3.11 -16.84
C LEU A 61 -8.16 -3.71 -18.14
N ASN A 62 -7.75 -4.93 -18.47
CA ASN A 62 -8.44 -5.71 -19.49
C ASN A 62 -9.72 -6.34 -18.91
N LEU A 63 -10.56 -6.89 -19.78
CA LEU A 63 -11.86 -7.44 -19.39
C LEU A 63 -11.76 -8.56 -18.34
N ALA A 64 -10.76 -9.43 -18.43
CA ALA A 64 -10.55 -10.50 -17.46
C ALA A 64 -10.19 -9.91 -16.08
N GLN A 65 -9.24 -8.98 -16.04
CA GLN A 65 -8.85 -8.31 -14.80
C GLN A 65 -10.00 -7.51 -14.17
N LEU A 66 -10.84 -6.88 -14.99
CA LEU A 66 -11.99 -6.13 -14.52
C LEU A 66 -13.07 -7.07 -13.94
N THR A 67 -13.34 -8.20 -14.62
CA THR A 67 -14.24 -9.25 -14.11
C THR A 67 -13.77 -9.81 -12.77
N ASP A 68 -12.47 -10.11 -12.66
CA ASP A 68 -11.84 -10.59 -11.43
C ASP A 68 -11.98 -9.56 -10.29
N LEU A 69 -11.75 -8.28 -10.60
CA LEU A 69 -11.89 -7.19 -9.64
C LEU A 69 -13.35 -7.03 -9.17
N GLU A 70 -14.31 -7.08 -10.10
CA GLU A 70 -15.74 -7.01 -9.75
C GLU A 70 -16.17 -8.18 -8.87
N ALA A 71 -15.73 -9.40 -9.18
CA ALA A 71 -16.00 -10.58 -8.39
C ALA A 71 -15.47 -10.42 -6.96
N LEU A 72 -14.24 -9.92 -6.82
CA LEU A 72 -13.62 -9.65 -5.53
C LEU A 72 -14.39 -8.56 -4.75
N VAL A 73 -14.78 -7.47 -5.39
CA VAL A 73 -15.53 -6.36 -4.75
C VAL A 73 -16.89 -6.83 -4.25
N ARG A 74 -17.58 -7.71 -5.00
CA ARG A 74 -18.86 -8.29 -4.58
C ARG A 74 -18.72 -9.17 -3.32
N GLN A 75 -17.60 -9.87 -3.16
CA GLN A 75 -17.33 -10.70 -1.98
C GLN A 75 -16.94 -9.88 -0.74
N TYR A 76 -16.50 -8.64 -0.91
CA TYR A 76 -16.06 -7.77 0.19
C TYR A 76 -17.20 -7.32 1.13
N ALA A 77 -18.46 -7.48 0.71
CA ALA A 77 -19.61 -7.33 1.61
C ALA A 77 -19.62 -8.40 2.73
N THR A 78 -18.96 -9.54 2.51
CA THR A 78 -18.95 -10.72 3.39
C THR A 78 -17.58 -11.02 3.99
N LYS A 79 -16.48 -10.78 3.26
CA LYS A 79 -15.10 -10.98 3.74
C LYS A 79 -14.44 -9.64 4.08
N ARG A 80 -14.36 -9.29 5.38
CA ARG A 80 -13.64 -8.08 5.83
C ARG A 80 -12.15 -8.33 5.89
N THR A 81 -11.35 -7.37 5.46
CA THR A 81 -9.91 -7.37 5.70
C THR A 81 -9.61 -7.21 7.18
N ALA A 82 -8.68 -8.02 7.68
CA ALA A 82 -8.19 -7.93 9.04
C ALA A 82 -7.64 -6.51 9.27
N ARG A 83 -8.22 -5.79 10.24
CA ARG A 83 -7.66 -4.53 10.73
C ARG A 83 -6.50 -4.87 11.65
N ALA A 84 -5.35 -4.24 11.41
CA ALA A 84 -4.19 -4.28 12.29
C ALA A 84 -4.39 -3.35 13.50
#